data_AF-A0A0N4VZS9-F1
#
_entry.id   AF-A0A0N4VZS9-F1
#
_cell.length_a   1.000
_cell.length_b   1.000
_cell.length_c   1.000
_cell.angle_alpha   90.00
_cell.angle_beta   90.00
_cell.angle_gamma   90.00
#
_symmetry.space_group_name_H-M   'P 1'
#
loop_
_entity.id
_entity.type
_entity.pdbx_description
1 polymer ?
#
loop_
_entity_poly.entity_id
_entity_poly.type
_entity_poly.pdbx_seq_one_letter_code
_entity_poly.pdbx_strand_id
1 'polypeptide(L)'
;KPLYLHVSNPDTSIVVNADRHGFYRQNYDAKGWRKIIKQLKKNHKAYSARTRNAIIGDAFAAALIDELEYATVFKLLEYAKNEEVFFESHSTVINRVFTDVYFGLSRNICHGQRQYLVFMPS
;
A
#
# COMPACT_ATOMS: atom_id res chain seq x y z
N LYS A 1 -25.12 3.98 1.56
CA LYS A 1 -25.03 3.59 2.99
C LYS A 1 -23.55 3.34 3.30
N PRO A 2 -22.95 3.96 4.33
CA PRO A 2 -21.55 3.73 4.68
C PRO A 2 -21.30 2.26 5.07
N LEU A 3 -20.11 1.75 4.73
CA LEU A 3 -19.65 0.42 5.11
C LEU A 3 -18.80 0.52 6.37
N TYR A 4 -19.24 -0.13 7.44
CA TYR A 4 -18.48 -0.23 8.69
C TYR A 4 -17.84 -1.60 8.78
N LEU A 5 -16.55 -1.64 9.13
CA LEU A 5 -15.84 -2.87 9.42
C LEU A 5 -15.83 -3.08 10.94
N HIS A 6 -16.39 -4.19 11.41
CA HIS A 6 -16.35 -4.55 12.83
C HIS A 6 -15.01 -5.22 13.15
N VAL A 7 -14.20 -4.56 13.98
CA VAL A 7 -12.86 -5.01 14.34
C VAL A 7 -12.88 -5.40 15.81
N SER A 8 -12.74 -6.70 16.11
CA SER A 8 -12.78 -7.23 17.47
C SER A 8 -11.53 -6.88 18.28
N ASN A 9 -10.37 -6.78 17.62
CA ASN A 9 -9.12 -6.41 18.24
C ASN A 9 -8.63 -5.06 17.68
N PRO A 10 -8.55 -4.00 18.50
CA PRO A 10 -8.15 -2.67 18.05
C PRO A 10 -6.70 -2.61 17.54
N ASP A 11 -5.87 -3.62 17.78
CA ASP A 11 -4.50 -3.71 17.27
C ASP A 11 -4.40 -4.44 15.92
N THR A 12 -5.49 -5.01 15.41
CA THR A 12 -5.51 -5.69 14.13
C THR A 12 -5.27 -4.70 12.99
N SER A 13 -4.29 -5.03 12.14
CA SER A 13 -4.02 -4.34 10.87
C SER A 13 -5.04 -4.76 9.81
N ILE A 14 -5.61 -3.78 9.11
CA ILE A 14 -6.65 -4.01 8.10
C ILE A 14 -6.15 -3.54 6.75
N VAL A 15 -6.26 -4.41 5.74
CA VAL A 15 -5.99 -4.09 4.34
C VAL A 15 -7.29 -4.24 3.58
N VAL A 16 -7.85 -3.14 3.07
CA VAL A 16 -9.23 -3.12 2.56
C VAL A 16 -9.29 -3.65 1.14
N ASN A 17 -8.27 -3.35 0.34
CA ASN A 17 -8.12 -3.87 -1.03
C ASN A 17 -7.08 -4.98 -1.08
N ALA A 18 -7.27 -6.03 -0.27
CA ALA A 18 -6.46 -7.24 -0.33
C ALA A 18 -6.49 -7.84 -1.74
N ASP A 19 -5.35 -8.31 -2.23
CA ASP A 19 -5.16 -8.85 -3.57
C ASP A 19 -5.60 -7.94 -4.73
N ARG A 20 -5.82 -6.65 -4.45
CA ARG A 20 -6.16 -5.60 -5.43
C ARG A 20 -7.32 -6.01 -6.36
N HIS A 21 -8.41 -6.49 -5.79
CA HIS A 21 -9.63 -6.79 -6.55
C HIS A 21 -10.42 -5.52 -6.92
N GLY A 22 -10.27 -4.45 -6.14
CA GLY A 22 -10.92 -3.17 -6.40
C GLY A 22 -10.09 -2.22 -7.25
N PHE A 23 -10.77 -1.39 -8.04
CA PHE A 23 -10.18 -0.30 -8.84
C PHE A 23 -9.95 0.98 -8.03
N TYR A 24 -9.38 0.85 -6.83
CA TYR A 24 -9.07 1.96 -5.95
C TYR A 24 -7.74 1.74 -5.21
N ARG A 25 -7.09 2.83 -4.81
CA ARG A 25 -5.93 2.81 -3.91
C ARG A 25 -6.41 3.03 -2.48
N GLN A 26 -5.78 2.34 -1.54
CA GLN A 26 -6.10 2.47 -0.12
C GLN A 26 -5.11 3.39 0.58
N ASN A 27 -5.62 4.34 1.35
CA ASN A 27 -4.84 5.14 2.28
C ASN A 27 -5.39 4.99 3.69
N TYR A 28 -4.50 5.09 4.67
CA TYR A 28 -4.81 4.97 6.08
C TYR A 28 -4.35 6.20 6.82
N ASP A 29 -4.97 6.48 7.96
CA ASP A 29 -4.36 7.41 8.91
C ASP A 29 -3.06 6.85 9.51
N ALA A 30 -2.39 7.68 10.31
CA ALA A 30 -1.13 7.32 10.95
C ALA A 30 -1.22 6.03 11.81
N LYS A 31 -2.37 5.74 12.43
CA LYS A 31 -2.55 4.54 13.25
C LYS A 31 -2.72 3.30 12.39
N GLY A 32 -3.47 3.39 11.29
CA GLY A 32 -3.61 2.31 10.31
C GLY A 32 -2.27 1.94 9.68
N TRP A 33 -1.50 2.94 9.21
CA TRP A 33 -0.15 2.69 8.68
C TRP A 33 0.78 2.04 9.71
N ARG A 34 0.79 2.51 10.96
CA ARG A 34 1.59 1.88 12.03
C ARG A 34 1.24 0.40 12.24
N LYS A 35 -0.05 0.04 12.21
CA LYS A 35 -0.49 -1.35 12.35
C LYS A 35 -0.03 -2.22 11.18
N ILE A 36 -0.18 -1.73 9.95
CA ILE A 36 0.25 -2.45 8.74
C ILE A 36 1.76 -2.68 8.77
N ILE A 37 2.55 -1.65 9.10
CA ILE A 37 4.00 -1.75 9.24
C ILE A 37 4.38 -2.77 10.32
N LYS A 38 3.72 -2.73 11.48
CA LYS A 38 3.93 -3.70 12.57
C LYS A 38 3.63 -5.13 12.11
N GLN A 39 2.54 -5.34 11.38
CA GLN A 39 2.17 -6.65 10.85
C GLN A 39 3.20 -7.15 9.83
N LEU A 40 3.64 -6.32 8.89
CA LEU A 40 4.64 -6.68 7.88
C LEU A 40 5.99 -7.04 8.52
N LYS A 41 6.44 -6.28 9.52
CA LYS A 41 7.67 -6.58 10.26
C LYS A 41 7.57 -7.84 11.10
N LYS A 42 6.41 -8.10 11.71
CA LYS A 42 6.18 -9.29 12.56
C LYS A 42 6.00 -10.57 11.73
N ASN A 43 5.16 -10.52 10.71
CA ASN A 43 4.86 -11.62 9.81
C ASN A 43 4.25 -11.09 8.50
N HIS A 44 5.11 -10.81 7.51
CA HIS A 44 4.68 -10.34 6.19
C HIS A 44 3.87 -11.40 5.42
N LYS A 45 4.03 -12.70 5.71
CA LYS A 45 3.29 -13.80 5.06
C LYS A 45 1.80 -13.83 5.43
N ALA A 46 1.38 -13.05 6.44
CA ALA A 46 -0.03 -12.81 6.71
C ALA A 46 -0.76 -12.05 5.58
N TYR A 47 0.00 -11.36 4.71
CA TYR A 47 -0.50 -10.79 3.48
C TYR A 47 0.09 -11.56 2.29
N SER A 48 -0.71 -11.79 1.25
CA SER A 48 -0.21 -12.35 -0.01
C SER A 48 0.84 -11.42 -0.64
N ALA A 49 1.70 -11.97 -1.52
CA ALA A 49 2.67 -11.16 -2.25
C ALA A 49 1.99 -10.03 -3.05
N ARG A 50 0.84 -10.31 -3.67
CA ARG A 50 0.06 -9.30 -4.39
C ARG A 50 -0.46 -8.20 -3.46
N THR A 51 -0.93 -8.54 -2.27
CA THR A 51 -1.37 -7.56 -1.26
C THR A 51 -0.20 -6.69 -0.80
N ARG A 52 0.96 -7.29 -0.52
CA ARG A 52 2.17 -6.54 -0.14
C ARG A 52 2.62 -5.55 -1.21
N ASN A 53 2.62 -5.97 -2.48
CA ASN A 53 2.90 -5.10 -3.62
C ASN A 53 1.87 -3.96 -3.73
N ALA A 54 0.60 -4.25 -3.45
CA ALA A 54 -0.45 -3.23 -3.47
C ALA A 54 -0.26 -2.19 -2.36
N ILE A 55 0.08 -2.62 -1.15
CA ILE A 55 0.36 -1.72 -0.01
C ILE A 55 1.52 -0.77 -0.34
N ILE A 56 2.63 -1.30 -0.89
CA ILE A 56 3.79 -0.47 -1.26
C ILE A 56 3.40 0.55 -2.33
N GLY A 57 2.78 0.11 -3.43
CA GLY A 57 2.37 1.02 -4.51
C GLY A 57 1.39 2.10 -4.06
N ASP A 58 0.44 1.76 -3.18
CA ASP A 58 -0.52 2.72 -2.65
C ASP A 58 0.13 3.72 -1.68
N ALA A 59 1.10 3.28 -0.87
CA ALA A 59 1.86 4.17 0.01
C ALA A 59 2.69 5.20 -0.79
N PHE A 60 3.36 4.76 -1.86
CA PHE A 60 4.11 5.66 -2.75
C PHE A 60 3.20 6.65 -3.48
N ALA A 61 2.07 6.18 -3.99
CA ALA A 61 1.10 7.05 -4.65
C ALA A 61 0.50 8.09 -3.70
N ALA A 62 0.22 7.72 -2.44
CA ALA A 62 -0.22 8.66 -1.42
C ALA A 62 0.87 9.69 -1.08
N ALA A 63 2.13 9.25 -0.96
CA ALA A 63 3.24 10.15 -0.68
C ALA A 63 3.54 11.13 -1.82
N LEU A 64 3.35 10.71 -3.07
CA LEU A 64 3.53 11.57 -4.24
C LEU A 64 2.57 12.78 -4.25
N ILE A 65 1.40 12.63 -3.63
CA ILE A 65 0.38 13.69 -3.55
C ILE A 65 0.28 14.32 -2.15
N ASP A 66 1.32 14.17 -1.33
CA ASP A 66 1.44 14.73 0.03
C ASP A 66 0.40 14.21 1.05
N GLU A 67 -0.25 13.08 0.77
CA GLU A 67 -1.24 12.43 1.66
C GLU A 67 -0.63 11.38 2.59
N LEU A 68 0.69 11.16 2.47
CA LEU A 68 1.49 10.31 3.35
C LEU A 68 2.93 10.79 3.39
N GLU A 69 3.52 10.93 4.57
CA GLU A 69 4.94 11.28 4.66
C GLU A 69 5.82 10.15 4.10
N TYR A 70 6.81 10.50 3.27
CA TYR A 70 7.84 9.55 2.80
C TYR A 70 8.54 8.82 3.95
N ALA A 71 8.68 9.45 5.12
CA ALA A 71 9.19 8.79 6.32
C ALA A 71 8.39 7.53 6.71
N THR A 72 7.07 7.54 6.50
CA THR A 72 6.20 6.37 6.73
C THR A 72 6.41 5.31 5.63
N VAL A 73 6.57 5.72 4.37
CA VAL A 73 6.89 4.83 3.26
C VAL A 73 8.24 4.13 3.48
N PHE A 74 9.26 4.84 3.95
CA PHE A 74 10.56 4.22 4.24
C PHE A 74 10.49 3.26 5.44
N LYS A 75 9.77 3.62 6.51
CA LYS A 75 9.50 2.69 7.63
C LYS A 75 8.75 1.43 7.20
N LEU A 76 7.86 1.54 6.21
CA LEU A 76 7.21 0.41 5.58
C LEU A 76 8.26 -0.46 4.86
N LEU A 77 9.07 0.12 3.97
CA LEU A 77 10.08 -0.62 3.19
C LEU A 77 11.12 -1.37 4.03
N GLU A 78 11.31 -1.03 5.31
CA GLU A 78 12.19 -1.77 6.21
C GLU A 78 11.83 -3.28 6.30
N TYR A 79 10.56 -3.67 6.13
CA TYR A 79 10.20 -5.11 6.14
C TYR A 79 10.78 -5.86 4.95
N ALA A 80 11.01 -5.18 3.81
CA ALA A 80 11.42 -5.81 2.55
C ALA A 80 12.78 -6.51 2.66
N LYS A 81 13.59 -6.17 3.67
CA LYS A 81 14.83 -6.90 4.01
C LYS A 81 14.59 -8.39 4.31
N ASN A 82 13.38 -8.73 4.74
CA ASN A 82 12.97 -10.09 5.12
C ASN A 82 12.07 -10.74 4.05
N GLU A 83 11.95 -10.14 2.86
CA GLU A 83 11.11 -10.67 1.78
C GLU A 83 11.80 -11.83 1.06
N GLU A 84 11.19 -13.01 1.10
CA GLU A 84 11.72 -14.23 0.48
C GLU A 84 11.27 -14.35 -0.98
N VAL A 85 10.14 -13.75 -1.35
CA VAL A 85 9.63 -13.74 -2.74
C VAL A 85 10.35 -12.65 -3.52
N PHE A 86 11.66 -12.81 -3.69
CA PHE A 86 12.50 -11.86 -4.40
C PHE A 86 12.30 -12.02 -5.92
N PHE A 87 12.24 -13.24 -6.45
CA PHE A 87 12.37 -13.47 -7.89
C PHE A 87 11.16 -13.09 -8.77
N GLU A 88 9.93 -13.08 -8.27
CA GLU A 88 8.75 -12.56 -9.01
C GLU A 88 8.37 -11.11 -8.61
N SER A 89 8.71 -10.70 -7.38
CA SER A 89 8.33 -9.37 -6.89
C SER A 89 9.24 -8.26 -7.41
N HIS A 90 10.50 -8.51 -7.79
CA HIS A 90 11.40 -7.42 -8.22
C HIS A 90 10.96 -6.75 -9.51
N SER A 91 10.58 -7.54 -10.52
CA SER A 91 10.03 -7.00 -11.77
C SER A 91 8.67 -6.34 -11.55
N THR A 92 7.92 -6.71 -10.51
CA THR A 92 6.58 -6.15 -10.28
C THR A 92 6.61 -4.94 -9.34
N VAL A 93 7.39 -4.96 -8.26
CA VAL A 93 7.51 -3.89 -7.25
C VAL A 93 8.38 -2.77 -7.79
N ILE A 94 9.54 -3.06 -8.36
CA ILE A 94 10.41 -2.02 -8.92
C ILE A 94 9.73 -1.42 -10.14
N ASN A 95 9.20 -2.22 -11.08
CA ASN A 95 8.44 -1.61 -12.18
C ASN A 95 7.20 -0.88 -11.68
N ARG A 96 6.51 -1.32 -10.63
CA ARG A 96 5.32 -0.62 -10.16
C ARG A 96 5.62 0.68 -9.41
N VAL A 97 6.62 0.68 -8.55
CA VAL A 97 7.14 1.91 -7.92
C VAL A 97 7.66 2.84 -9.02
N PHE A 98 8.43 2.30 -9.97
CA PHE A 98 8.96 3.07 -11.09
C PHE A 98 7.84 3.59 -11.99
N THR A 99 6.79 2.82 -12.30
CA THR A 99 5.65 3.28 -13.09
C THR A 99 4.81 4.29 -12.31
N ASP A 100 4.55 4.07 -11.03
CA ASP A 100 3.76 5.01 -10.21
C ASP A 100 4.51 6.35 -10.06
N VAL A 101 5.84 6.31 -9.91
CA VAL A 101 6.70 7.51 -9.89
C VAL A 101 6.81 8.13 -11.29
N TYR A 102 7.09 7.35 -12.33
CA TYR A 102 7.29 7.82 -13.71
C TYR A 102 6.00 8.38 -14.33
N PHE A 103 4.88 7.68 -14.21
CA PHE A 103 3.56 8.18 -14.62
C PHE A 103 3.05 9.30 -13.71
N GLY A 104 3.40 9.28 -12.43
CA GLY A 104 3.10 10.35 -11.50
C GLY A 104 3.82 11.68 -11.84
N LEU A 105 5.06 11.60 -12.33
CA LEU A 105 5.85 12.76 -12.77
C LEU A 105 5.44 13.26 -14.16
N SER A 106 4.91 12.38 -15.03
CA SER A 106 4.39 12.75 -16.34
C SER A 106 2.91 13.11 -16.26
N ARG A 107 2.62 14.38 -15.94
CA ARG A 107 1.28 14.97 -15.76
C ARG A 107 0.25 14.74 -16.91
N ASN A 108 0.60 14.06 -18.00
CA ASN A 108 -0.19 14.00 -19.24
C ASN A 108 -0.36 12.60 -19.89
N ILE A 109 -0.06 11.48 -19.21
CA ILE A 109 -0.32 10.15 -19.80
C ILE A 109 -1.18 9.30 -18.85
N CYS A 110 -2.47 9.65 -18.76
CA CYS A 110 -3.49 8.83 -18.10
C CYS A 110 -4.44 8.22 -19.14
N HIS A 111 -3.96 7.26 -19.93
CA HIS A 111 -4.85 6.34 -20.64
C HIS A 111 -4.95 5.02 -19.87
N GLY A 112 -5.96 4.93 -18.99
CA GLY A 112 -6.52 3.64 -18.55
C GLY A 112 -6.47 3.28 -17.06
N GLN A 113 -5.75 4.00 -16.18
CA GLN A 113 -5.65 3.65 -14.74
C GLN A 113 -5.99 4.81 -13.79
N ARG A 114 -7.16 5.44 -13.95
CA ARG A 114 -7.70 6.30 -12.88
C ARG A 114 -8.18 5.43 -11.72
N GLN A 115 -7.32 5.24 -10.73
CA GLN A 115 -7.70 4.68 -9.43
C GLN A 115 -7.94 5.85 -8.46
N TYR A 116 -9.04 5.82 -7.73
CA TYR A 116 -9.32 6.82 -6.68
C TYR A 116 -8.58 6.46 -5.40
N LEU A 117 -7.99 7.45 -4.72
CA LEU A 117 -7.46 7.26 -3.38
C LEU A 117 -8.62 7.27 -2.37
N VAL A 118 -8.74 6.23 -1.57
CA VAL A 118 -9.79 6.11 -0.55
C VAL A 118 -9.16 6.17 0.84
N PHE A 119 -9.60 7.15 1.64
CA PHE A 119 -9.12 7.39 2.99
C PHE A 119 -9.89 6.54 4.01
N MET A 120 -9.14 5.79 4.83
CA MET A 120 -9.68 4.96 5.90
C MET A 120 -9.27 5.53 7.27
N PRO A 121 -10.21 6.13 8.02
CA PRO A 121 -9.98 6.48 9.42
C PRO A 121 -9.92 5.22 10.30
N SER A 122 -9.10 5.25 11.35
CA SER A 122 -8.88 4.12 12.27
C SER A 122 -9.69 4.14 13.56
#